data_AF-A0A7T5EJU5-F1
#
_entry.id   AF-A0A7T5EJU5-F1
#
_cell.length_a   1.000
_cell.length_b   1.000
_cell.length_c   1.000
_cell.angle_alpha   90.00
_cell.angle_beta   90.00
_cell.angle_gamma   90.00
#
_symmetry.space_group_name_H-M   'P 1'
#
loop_
_entity.id
_entity.type
_entity.pdbx_description
1 polymer ?
#
loop_
_entity_poly.entity_id
_entity_poly.type
_entity_poly.pdbx_seq_one_letter_code
_entity_poly.pdbx_strand_id
1 'polypeptide(L)'
;MYYASSDKDVDQLRKDYEILKRHGFAVEYWEEKQLSRHYPFSRPAAIYSYGEAELNPYTFTLGLLEKARASRVRIFENTKVTGRKREKDGSSLILTERGHRIRARNVIVAAGCEGP
;
A
#
# COMPACT_ATOMS: atom_id res chain seq x y z
N MET A 1 -12.55 1.49 -10.33
CA MET A 1 -13.47 2.61 -10.70
C MET A 1 -13.66 3.55 -9.52
N TYR A 2 -13.53 4.86 -9.76
CA TYR A 2 -13.65 5.92 -8.75
C TYR A 2 -14.70 6.94 -9.19
N TYR A 3 -15.72 7.24 -8.37
CA TYR A 3 -16.86 8.08 -8.78
C TYR A 3 -17.11 9.26 -7.84
N ALA A 4 -17.72 10.31 -8.39
CA ALA A 4 -18.23 11.44 -7.63
C ALA A 4 -19.45 11.00 -6.81
N SER A 5 -19.47 11.32 -5.51
CA SER A 5 -20.59 10.98 -4.63
C SER A 5 -21.73 12.00 -4.73
N SER A 6 -21.41 13.23 -5.14
CA SER A 6 -22.34 14.33 -5.40
C SER A 6 -21.84 15.22 -6.55
N ASP A 7 -22.70 16.11 -7.06
CA ASP A 7 -22.33 17.05 -8.13
C ASP A 7 -21.17 17.98 -7.74
N LYS A 8 -21.03 18.27 -6.45
CA LYS A 8 -19.94 19.11 -5.92
C LYS A 8 -18.57 18.45 -6.07
N ASP A 9 -18.52 17.13 -6.17
CA ASP A 9 -17.27 16.37 -6.26
C ASP A 9 -16.78 16.23 -7.72
N VAL A 10 -17.62 16.60 -8.71
CA VAL A 10 -17.35 16.39 -10.14
C VAL A 10 -16.14 17.18 -10.61
N ASP A 11 -15.98 18.42 -10.16
CA ASP A 11 -14.86 19.28 -10.55
C ASP A 11 -13.52 18.74 -10.01
N GLN A 12 -13.53 18.21 -8.77
CA GLN A 12 -12.34 17.59 -8.20
C GLN A 12 -12.01 16.29 -8.92
N LEU A 13 -13.00 15.44 -9.17
CA LEU A 13 -12.83 14.20 -9.94
C LEU A 13 -12.25 14.47 -11.34
N ARG A 14 -12.69 15.54 -12.00
CA ARG A 14 -12.14 15.93 -13.32
C ARG A 14 -10.67 16.32 -13.22
N LYS A 15 -10.24 17.05 -12.19
CA LYS A 15 -8.82 17.37 -11.95
C LYS A 15 -8.00 16.09 -11.75
N ASP A 16 -8.52 15.14 -10.97
CA ASP A 16 -7.84 13.87 -10.72
C ASP A 16 -7.70 13.05 -12.01
N TYR A 17 -8.74 13.03 -12.85
CA TYR A 17 -8.69 12.42 -14.18
C TYR A 17 -7.59 13.04 -15.05
N GLU A 18 -7.51 14.37 -15.13
CA GLU A 18 -6.48 15.05 -15.92
C GLU A 18 -5.06 14.75 -15.42
N ILE A 19 -4.89 14.63 -14.09
CA ILE A 19 -3.60 14.23 -13.49
C ILE A 19 -3.25 12.80 -13.89
N LEU A 20 -4.19 11.86 -13.76
CA LEU A 20 -3.98 10.45 -14.14
C LEU A 20 -3.68 10.33 -15.64
N LYS A 21 -4.43 11.02 -16.49
CA LYS A 21 -4.23 11.00 -17.95
C LYS A 21 -2.86 11.56 -18.32
N ARG A 22 -2.45 12.68 -17.70
CA ARG A 22 -1.14 13.30 -17.92
C ARG A 22 0.04 12.39 -17.56
N HIS A 23 -0.11 11.55 -16.54
CA HIS A 23 0.93 10.59 -16.13
C HIS A 23 0.86 9.26 -16.91
N GLY A 24 0.03 9.16 -17.94
CA GLY A 24 -0.04 7.99 -18.81
C GLY A 24 -0.83 6.82 -18.23
N PHE A 25 -1.63 7.03 -17.17
CA PHE A 25 -2.53 6.00 -16.69
C PHE A 25 -3.62 5.71 -17.74
N ALA A 26 -3.93 4.43 -17.92
CA ALA A 26 -5.00 3.98 -18.81
C ALA A 26 -6.35 4.25 -18.15
N VAL A 27 -6.86 5.47 -18.30
CA VAL A 27 -8.13 5.93 -17.71
C VAL A 27 -9.06 6.58 -18.73
N GLU A 28 -10.35 6.46 -18.47
CA GLU A 28 -11.46 7.14 -19.14
C GLU A 28 -12.30 7.92 -18.14
N TYR A 29 -12.84 9.04 -18.59
CA TYR A 29 -13.84 9.81 -17.83
C TYR A 29 -15.23 9.42 -18.33
N TRP A 30 -16.09 8.98 -17.41
CA TRP A 30 -17.45 8.56 -17.70
C TRP A 30 -18.44 9.54 -17.09
N GLU A 31 -19.36 10.02 -17.92
CA GLU A 31 -20.48 10.83 -17.48
C GLU A 31 -21.63 9.94 -16.97
N GLU A 32 -22.57 10.54 -16.24
CA GLU A 32 -23.73 9.85 -15.65
C GLU A 32 -24.46 8.91 -16.63
N LYS A 33 -24.65 9.37 -17.87
CA LYS A 33 -25.33 8.60 -18.92
C LYS A 33 -24.56 7.34 -19.31
N GLN A 34 -23.23 7.38 -19.30
CA GLN A 34 -22.40 6.20 -19.58
C GLN A 34 -22.48 5.22 -18.40
N LEU A 35 -22.35 5.72 -17.17
CA LEU A 35 -22.46 4.89 -15.95
C LEU A 35 -23.78 4.13 -15.88
N SER A 36 -24.90 4.81 -16.07
CA SER A 36 -26.24 4.22 -16.02
C SER A 36 -26.49 3.16 -17.11
N ARG A 37 -25.68 3.16 -18.20
CA ARG A 37 -25.75 2.12 -19.24
C ARG A 37 -24.95 0.87 -18.90
N HIS A 38 -23.89 1.01 -18.11
CA HIS A 38 -22.95 -0.07 -17.80
C HIS A 38 -23.18 -0.70 -16.41
N TYR A 39 -23.78 0.04 -15.48
CA TYR A 39 -23.97 -0.39 -14.09
C TYR A 39 -25.41 -0.16 -13.62
N PRO A 40 -25.91 -0.94 -12.64
CA PRO A 40 -27.28 -0.82 -12.10
C PRO A 40 -27.45 0.38 -11.15
N PHE A 41 -26.61 1.41 -11.27
CA PHE A 41 -26.65 2.61 -10.44
C PHE A 41 -26.21 3.83 -11.25
N SER A 42 -26.60 5.02 -10.75
CA SER A 42 -26.21 6.31 -11.33
C SER A 42 -25.31 7.09 -10.37
N ARG A 43 -24.30 7.78 -10.92
CA ARG A 43 -23.44 8.76 -10.25
C ARG A 43 -23.14 9.91 -11.21
N PRO A 44 -22.92 11.14 -10.71
CA PRO A 44 -22.68 12.31 -11.56
C PRO A 44 -21.54 12.13 -12.58
N ALA A 45 -20.43 11.50 -12.15
CA ALA A 45 -19.30 11.16 -13.01
C ALA A 45 -18.42 10.07 -12.36
N ALA A 46 -17.59 9.40 -13.17
CA ALA A 46 -16.59 8.45 -12.71
C ALA A 46 -15.31 8.48 -13.56
N ILE A 47 -14.20 8.06 -12.94
CA ILE A 47 -12.98 7.64 -13.61
C ILE A 47 -12.99 6.12 -13.68
N TYR A 48 -12.96 5.61 -14.91
CA TYR A 48 -12.80 4.20 -15.19
C TYR A 48 -11.34 3.92 -15.53
N SER A 49 -10.67 3.12 -14.71
CA SER A 49 -9.28 2.72 -14.91
C SER A 49 -9.22 1.32 -15.50
N TYR A 50 -8.36 1.12 -16.50
CA TYR A 50 -8.08 -0.18 -17.09
C TYR A 50 -6.90 -0.86 -16.40
N GLY A 51 -6.94 -2.20 -16.33
CA GLY A 51 -5.84 -2.98 -15.79
C GLY A 51 -5.66 -2.86 -14.28
N GLU A 52 -6.68 -2.40 -13.55
CA GLU A 52 -6.71 -2.55 -12.10
C GLU A 52 -6.68 -4.06 -11.78
N ALA A 53 -5.61 -4.49 -11.12
CA ALA A 53 -5.51 -5.83 -10.60
C ALA A 53 -5.95 -5.80 -9.13
N GLU A 54 -6.97 -6.58 -8.80
CA GLU A 54 -7.26 -6.89 -7.42
C GLU A 54 -6.37 -8.06 -6.99
N LEU A 55 -5.73 -7.90 -5.83
CA LEU A 55 -4.97 -8.97 -5.21
C LEU A 55 -5.46 -9.18 -3.79
N ASN A 56 -5.33 -10.42 -3.32
CA ASN A 56 -5.51 -10.72 -1.92
C ASN A 56 -4.22 -10.29 -1.18
N PRO A 57 -4.24 -9.23 -0.35
CA PRO A 57 -3.03 -8.72 0.29
C PRO A 57 -2.40 -9.73 1.25
N TYR A 58 -3.21 -10.60 1.87
CA TYR A 58 -2.73 -11.65 2.75
C TYR A 58 -1.95 -12.71 1.97
N THR A 59 -2.53 -13.26 0.91
CA THR A 59 -1.87 -14.26 0.06
C THR A 59 -0.62 -13.69 -0.62
N PHE A 60 -0.68 -12.44 -1.06
CA PHE A 60 0.47 -11.76 -1.65
C PHE A 60 1.63 -11.62 -0.65
N THR A 61 1.33 -11.19 0.58
CA THR A 61 2.33 -11.06 1.64
C THR A 61 2.96 -12.41 1.98
N LEU A 62 2.16 -13.47 2.12
CA LEU A 62 2.68 -14.82 2.34
C LEU A 62 3.59 -15.28 1.19
N GLY A 63 3.22 -15.01 -0.06
CA GLY A 63 4.07 -15.30 -1.22
C GLY A 63 5.42 -14.58 -1.19
N LEU A 64 5.45 -13.32 -0.74
CA LEU A 64 6.69 -12.58 -0.54
C LEU A 64 7.56 -13.16 0.57
N LEU A 65 6.96 -13.55 1.70
CA LEU A 65 7.68 -14.18 2.81
C LEU A 65 8.26 -15.54 2.39
N GLU A 66 7.51 -16.33 1.64
CA GLU A 66 7.98 -17.59 1.07
C GLU A 66 9.16 -17.40 0.12
N LYS A 67 9.08 -16.39 -0.77
CA LYS A 67 10.19 -16.03 -1.67
C LYS A 67 11.42 -15.56 -0.89
N ALA A 68 11.24 -14.76 0.16
CA ALA A 68 12.33 -14.28 1.02
C ALA A 68 12.99 -15.44 1.77
N ARG A 69 12.20 -16.38 2.31
CA ARG A 69 12.68 -17.59 2.97
C ARG A 69 13.47 -18.47 2.00
N ALA A 70 12.99 -18.66 0.77
CA ALA A 70 13.72 -19.37 -0.28
C ALA A 70 15.07 -18.69 -0.60
N SER A 71 15.15 -17.38 -0.46
CA SER A 71 16.38 -16.58 -0.54
C SER A 71 17.20 -16.51 0.76
N ARG A 72 16.92 -17.40 1.74
CA ARG A 72 17.60 -17.53 3.05
C ARG A 72 17.45 -16.35 4.00
N VAL A 73 16.44 -15.50 3.81
CA VAL A 73 16.08 -14.48 4.80
C VAL A 73 15.54 -15.17 6.05
N ARG A 74 16.01 -14.74 7.22
CA ARG A 74 15.50 -15.22 8.52
C ARG A 74 14.31 -14.36 8.95
N ILE A 75 13.17 -15.00 9.14
CA ILE A 75 11.92 -14.36 9.52
C ILE A 75 11.58 -14.82 10.93
N PHE A 76 11.28 -13.87 11.81
CA PHE A 76 10.95 -14.13 13.21
C PHE A 76 9.59 -13.50 13.53
N GLU A 77 8.57 -14.33 13.66
CA GLU A 77 7.25 -13.91 14.12
C GLU A 77 7.22 -13.85 15.65
N ASN A 78 6.17 -13.22 16.21
CA ASN A 78 5.99 -13.09 17.67
C ASN A 78 7.23 -12.55 18.40
N THR A 79 8.00 -11.70 17.72
CA THR A 79 9.26 -11.14 18.21
C THR A 79 9.13 -9.62 18.26
N LYS A 80 8.46 -9.13 19.30
CA LYS A 80 8.25 -7.70 19.51
C LYS A 80 9.57 -7.02 19.84
N VAL A 81 9.92 -6.00 19.07
CA VAL A 81 11.05 -5.11 19.36
C VAL A 81 10.62 -4.12 20.44
N THR A 82 11.42 -3.99 21.51
CA THR A 82 11.14 -3.12 22.65
C THR A 82 12.15 -1.99 22.79
N GLY A 83 13.24 -2.03 22.03
CA GLY A 83 14.22 -0.96 22.05
C GLY A 83 15.35 -1.13 21.05
N ARG A 84 16.10 -0.04 20.86
CA ARG A 84 17.28 0.04 20.01
C ARG A 84 18.37 0.82 20.74
N LYS A 85 19.59 0.32 20.68
CA LYS A 85 20.81 1.01 21.12
C LYS A 85 21.79 1.11 19.97
N ARG A 86 22.53 2.22 19.90
CA ARG A 86 23.67 2.36 18.98
C ARG A 86 24.94 1.97 19.72
N GLU A 87 25.69 1.05 19.13
CA GLU A 87 26.94 0.54 19.66
C GLU A 87 28.12 1.42 19.22
N LYS A 88 29.24 1.32 19.95
CA LYS A 88 30.46 2.11 19.69
C LYS A 88 31.07 1.85 18.31
N ASP A 89 30.86 0.66 17.76
CA ASP A 89 31.32 0.29 16.41
C ASP A 89 30.37 0.77 15.29
N GLY A 90 29.36 1.57 15.63
CA GLY A 90 28.36 2.09 14.70
C GLY A 90 27.21 1.14 14.40
N SER A 91 27.26 -0.12 14.87
CA SER A 91 26.13 -1.05 14.71
C SER A 91 24.95 -0.70 15.62
N SER A 92 23.77 -1.24 15.31
CA SER A 92 22.59 -1.15 16.16
C SER A 92 22.35 -2.48 16.88
N LEU A 93 22.11 -2.42 18.18
CA LEU A 93 21.62 -3.52 18.99
C LEU A 93 20.11 -3.36 19.16
N ILE A 94 19.34 -4.32 18.67
CA ILE A 94 17.89 -4.39 18.80
C ILE A 94 17.55 -5.31 19.96
N LEU A 95 16.69 -4.83 20.85
CA LEU A 95 16.20 -5.55 22.02
C LEU A 95 14.78 -6.05 21.74
N THR A 96 14.53 -7.29 22.13
CA THR A 96 13.20 -7.91 21.99
C THR A 96 12.58 -8.12 23.36
N GLU A 97 11.25 -8.19 23.41
CA GLU A 97 10.47 -8.40 24.63
C GLU A 97 10.88 -9.68 25.37
N ARG A 98 11.24 -10.73 24.64
CA ARG A 98 11.67 -12.03 25.21
C ARG A 98 13.15 -12.06 25.60
N GLY A 99 13.83 -10.92 25.63
CA GLY A 99 15.23 -10.81 26.06
C GLY A 99 16.28 -11.16 25.01
N HIS A 100 15.88 -11.61 23.81
CA HIS A 100 16.82 -11.81 22.70
C HIS A 100 17.35 -10.47 22.17
N ARG A 101 18.56 -10.53 21.61
CA ARG A 101 19.28 -9.35 21.09
C ARG A 101 19.73 -9.62 19.66
N ILE A 102 19.46 -8.66 18.77
CA ILE A 102 19.84 -8.74 17.35
C ILE A 102 20.81 -7.59 17.06
N ARG A 103 22.01 -7.92 16.56
CA ARG A 103 22.99 -6.92 16.12
C ARG A 103 22.92 -6.75 14.61
N ALA A 104 22.80 -5.51 14.14
CA ALA A 104 22.70 -5.19 12.72
C ALA A 104 23.47 -3.91 12.39
N ARG A 105 24.11 -3.86 11.21
CA ARG A 105 24.75 -2.64 10.70
C ARG A 105 23.71 -1.60 10.26
N ASN A 106 22.67 -2.07 9.58
CA ASN A 106 21.57 -1.26 9.08
C ASN A 106 20.25 -1.77 9.66
N VAL A 107 19.33 -0.84 9.93
CA VAL A 107 18.00 -1.13 10.46
C VAL A 107 17.00 -0.35 9.63
N ILE A 108 16.03 -1.04 9.04
CA ILE A 108 14.91 -0.45 8.30
C ILE A 108 13.67 -0.63 9.17
N VAL A 109 12.98 0.46 9.49
CA VAL A 109 11.73 0.43 10.25
C VAL A 109 10.57 0.49 9.27
N ALA A 110 9.77 -0.58 9.25
CA ALA A 110 8.59 -0.72 8.39
C ALA A 110 7.39 -1.21 9.22
N ALA A 111 7.13 -0.54 10.35
CA ALA A 111 6.13 -0.95 11.36
C ALA A 111 4.69 -0.43 11.09
N GLY A 112 4.44 0.19 9.93
CA GLY A 112 3.14 0.78 9.62
C GLY A 112 2.84 2.04 10.45
N CYS A 113 1.55 2.31 10.69
CA CYS A 113 1.07 3.51 11.43
C CYS A 113 1.49 3.51 12.92
N GLU A 114 1.97 2.37 13.41
CA GLU A 114 2.52 2.21 14.75
C GLU A 114 4.06 2.21 14.66
N GLY A 115 4.62 3.38 14.34
CA GLY A 115 6.05 3.60 14.51
C GLY A 115 6.45 3.56 15.99
N PRO A 116 7.65 3.06 16.34
CA PRO A 116 8.20 3.15 17.68
C PRO A 116 8.64 4.57 18.06
#